data_AF-A0A4V6WKG2-F1
#
_entry.id   AF-A0A4V6WKG2-F1
#
_cell.length_a   1.000
_cell.length_b   1.000
_cell.length_c   1.000
_cell.angle_alpha   90.00
_cell.angle_beta   90.00
_cell.angle_gamma   90.00
#
_symmetry.space_group_name_H-M   'P 1'
#
loop_
_entity.id
_entity.type
_entity.pdbx_description
1 polymer ?
#
loop_
_entity_poly.entity_id
_entity_poly.type
_entity_poly.pdbx_seq_one_letter_code
_entity_poly.pdbx_strand_id
1 'polypeptide(L)'
;MADSDSLAHLHGLHADLLALSASRLANVERLWVELEARIADFRNLLDKQQKSSVLIEDVEYQVNEEFKQDTIQLADLLDLDEIESAKLYLGALEDAQELDRGPITTSVIRFHEKRQFLLECLRLTIKTATNLDDDAGSREIFAEVVKQILQIKDGRHDTASAYWRKCISAMGDIEKWLQQLAELAQKLSILGQTNSVDFVELLSYQRSSLVQQHESLGAVASYLIKGGYTSADDFRFLCTKLKLLDKHDIVLVHYIPALTCSITQFGSSEGSGTMEEARSLHKTIVAAKDTDPWTLRNFHAAALVWWLAEYSGRCIDHAIGSPVQGIDVDAEAEERSTLFMNALNDGAFHFTLSVSRDIKPSEWYDPAKLNLVAFLLHEAPLLPADSILPSGYFQDLLMEQNQILVAAFIANMPDTLRKLKLEEDEQRRNLHSRFQPGGTTHYELHLERFLLIVSYAFQGCPEEAEEFWSDPDGNLFGFLLWASKRQSTPRVAAFCEMLRSISEGEDCARWAHRFLLDEGSTASGRSRRNTSLSWAIIFNELNFFASNINDKPAAPQAAHQPGNALADQIAEPESAMML
;
A
#
# COMPACT_ATOMS: atom_id res chain seq x y z
N MET A 1 26.56 -15.52 -27.18
CA MET A 1 26.04 -14.24 -27.73
C MET A 1 24.51 -14.13 -27.67
N ALA A 2 23.74 -15.23 -27.54
CA ALA A 2 22.28 -15.15 -27.44
C ALA A 2 21.75 -14.52 -26.13
N ASP A 3 22.48 -14.62 -25.02
CA ASP A 3 22.01 -14.13 -23.71
C ASP A 3 22.34 -12.65 -23.45
N SER A 4 23.38 -12.08 -24.10
CA SER A 4 23.62 -10.62 -24.11
C SER A 4 22.57 -9.88 -24.93
N ASP A 5 22.13 -10.48 -26.03
CA ASP A 5 21.05 -9.96 -26.86
C ASP A 5 19.72 -9.89 -26.08
N SER A 6 19.40 -10.92 -25.28
CA SER A 6 18.15 -10.96 -24.52
C SER A 6 17.99 -9.86 -23.46
N LEU A 7 19.05 -9.46 -22.76
CA LEU A 7 18.98 -8.38 -21.75
C LEU A 7 18.84 -7.01 -22.42
N ALA A 8 19.58 -6.77 -23.50
CA ALA A 8 19.50 -5.54 -24.27
C ALA A 8 18.09 -5.32 -24.87
N HIS A 9 17.46 -6.39 -25.37
CA HIS A 9 16.06 -6.32 -25.86
C HIS A 9 15.07 -5.97 -24.74
N LEU A 10 15.23 -6.53 -23.54
CA LEU A 10 14.39 -6.18 -22.39
C LEU A 10 14.58 -4.71 -21.95
N HIS A 11 15.81 -4.19 -21.98
CA HIS A 11 16.05 -2.76 -21.74
C HIS A 11 15.34 -1.88 -22.78
N GLY A 12 15.44 -2.26 -24.06
CA GLY A 12 14.77 -1.57 -25.16
C GLY A 12 13.25 -1.57 -25.00
N LEU A 13 12.67 -2.74 -24.72
CA LEU A 13 11.23 -2.89 -24.50
C LEU A 13 10.75 -2.07 -23.30
N HIS A 14 11.47 -2.10 -22.18
CA HIS A 14 11.12 -1.31 -21.00
C HIS A 14 11.13 0.20 -21.30
N ALA A 15 12.15 0.69 -22.02
CA ALA A 15 12.23 2.09 -22.42
C ALA A 15 11.06 2.49 -23.34
N ASP A 16 10.69 1.63 -24.29
CA ASP A 16 9.57 1.88 -25.20
C ASP A 16 8.22 1.89 -24.44
N LEU A 17 8.03 1.00 -23.45
CA LEU A 17 6.85 0.98 -22.58
C LEU A 17 6.72 2.24 -21.71
N LEU A 18 7.83 2.72 -21.13
CA LEU A 18 7.84 3.98 -20.37
C LEU A 18 7.57 5.20 -21.27
N ALA A 19 8.12 5.20 -22.49
CA ALA A 19 7.84 6.25 -23.46
C ALA A 19 6.36 6.25 -23.87
N LEU A 20 5.71 5.08 -23.97
CA LEU A 20 4.28 4.97 -24.22
C LEU A 20 3.47 5.58 -23.08
N SER A 21 3.75 5.22 -21.83
CA SER A 21 3.01 5.74 -20.66
C SER A 21 3.15 7.26 -20.51
N ALA A 22 4.24 7.84 -21.01
CA ALA A 22 4.45 9.28 -21.04
C ALA A 22 3.85 9.99 -22.27
N SER A 23 3.11 9.28 -23.14
CA SER A 23 2.61 9.77 -24.44
C SER A 23 3.72 10.32 -25.36
N ARG A 24 4.90 9.69 -25.33
CA ARG A 24 6.12 10.13 -26.04
C ARG A 24 6.65 9.10 -27.04
N LEU A 25 5.99 7.95 -27.21
CA LEU A 25 6.48 6.90 -28.10
C LEU A 25 6.27 7.26 -29.57
N ALA A 26 7.36 7.30 -30.33
CA ALA A 26 7.34 7.65 -31.76
C ALA A 26 7.05 6.44 -32.67
N ASN A 27 7.46 5.23 -32.28
CA ASN A 27 7.32 4.02 -33.10
C ASN A 27 6.61 2.91 -32.31
N VAL A 28 5.31 2.84 -32.50
CA VAL A 28 4.42 1.88 -31.84
C VAL A 28 4.56 0.47 -32.45
N GLU A 29 4.93 0.34 -33.73
CA GLU A 29 5.12 -0.96 -34.39
C GLU A 29 6.28 -1.77 -33.80
N ARG A 30 7.40 -1.09 -33.49
CA ARG A 30 8.56 -1.73 -32.84
C ARG A 30 8.18 -2.33 -31.49
N LEU A 31 7.43 -1.57 -30.68
CA LEU A 31 6.98 -2.03 -29.36
C LEU A 31 6.18 -3.34 -29.46
N TRP A 32 5.32 -3.45 -30.48
CA TRP A 32 4.52 -4.67 -30.68
C TRP A 32 5.36 -5.88 -31.06
N VAL A 33 6.32 -5.72 -31.97
CA VAL A 33 7.21 -6.81 -32.37
C VAL A 33 8.00 -7.32 -31.16
N GLU A 34 8.52 -6.41 -30.32
CA GLU A 34 9.24 -6.78 -29.10
C GLU A 34 8.33 -7.47 -28.08
N LEU A 35 7.10 -6.97 -27.86
CA LEU A 35 6.14 -7.61 -26.96
C LEU A 35 5.79 -9.03 -27.41
N GLU A 36 5.47 -9.22 -28.70
CA GLU A 36 5.17 -10.53 -29.27
C GLU A 36 6.35 -11.50 -29.11
N ALA A 37 7.58 -11.02 -29.36
CA ALA A 37 8.79 -11.81 -29.23
C ALA A 37 9.08 -12.24 -27.78
N ARG A 38 8.50 -11.57 -26.77
CA ARG A 38 8.71 -11.85 -25.34
C ARG A 38 7.54 -12.59 -24.67
N ILE A 39 6.45 -12.90 -25.38
CA ILE A 39 5.28 -13.62 -24.80
C ILE A 39 5.69 -14.94 -24.11
N ALA A 40 6.62 -15.68 -24.70
CA ALA A 40 7.11 -16.94 -24.11
C ALA A 40 7.87 -16.70 -22.80
N ASP A 41 8.67 -15.64 -22.72
CA ASP A 41 9.42 -15.29 -21.52
C ASP A 41 8.47 -14.83 -20.41
N PHE A 42 7.47 -14.01 -20.74
CA PHE A 42 6.42 -13.62 -19.80
C PHE A 42 5.63 -14.82 -19.26
N ARG A 43 5.32 -15.82 -20.10
CA ARG A 43 4.68 -17.07 -19.67
C ARG A 43 5.56 -17.85 -18.67
N ASN A 44 6.86 -17.90 -18.93
CA ASN A 44 7.84 -18.55 -18.05
C ASN A 44 8.05 -17.77 -16.75
N LEU A 45 7.80 -16.46 -16.73
CA LEU A 45 7.94 -15.58 -15.56
C LEU A 45 9.36 -15.71 -14.96
N LEU A 46 9.52 -16.33 -13.79
CA LEU A 46 10.81 -16.52 -13.12
C LEU A 46 11.22 -18.00 -13.03
N ASP A 47 10.62 -18.88 -13.83
CA ASP A 47 10.95 -20.30 -13.83
C ASP A 47 12.44 -20.51 -14.14
N LYS A 48 13.16 -21.15 -13.22
CA LYS A 48 14.53 -21.60 -13.46
C LYS A 48 14.47 -22.92 -14.24
N GLN A 49 15.22 -23.05 -15.33
CA GLN A 49 15.28 -24.33 -16.04
C GLN A 49 16.00 -25.37 -15.17
N GLN A 50 15.31 -26.47 -14.85
CA GLN A 50 15.91 -27.60 -14.15
C GLN A 50 16.36 -28.65 -15.17
N LYS A 51 17.68 -28.87 -15.26
CA LYS A 51 18.35 -29.97 -15.96
C LYS A 51 17.81 -30.27 -17.36
N SER A 52 18.24 -29.47 -18.34
CA SER A 52 18.22 -29.88 -19.74
C SER A 52 19.55 -30.53 -20.11
N SER A 53 19.53 -31.81 -20.47
CA SER A 53 20.69 -32.46 -21.05
C SER A 53 20.97 -31.92 -22.47
N VAL A 54 22.23 -31.49 -22.72
CA VAL A 54 22.96 -31.45 -24.02
C VAL A 54 22.92 -30.16 -24.86
N LEU A 55 24.12 -29.83 -25.41
CA LEU A 55 24.51 -28.88 -26.48
C LEU A 55 24.36 -27.37 -26.21
N ILE A 56 25.48 -26.72 -25.88
CA ILE A 56 25.63 -25.26 -25.97
C ILE A 56 25.87 -24.91 -27.45
N GLU A 57 24.81 -24.47 -28.14
CA GLU A 57 24.85 -23.73 -29.41
C GLU A 57 25.68 -24.34 -30.56
N ASP A 58 25.76 -25.67 -30.72
CA ASP A 58 26.54 -26.34 -31.79
C ASP A 58 28.03 -25.95 -31.85
N VAL A 59 28.57 -25.31 -30.79
CA VAL A 59 29.98 -24.91 -30.66
C VAL A 59 30.61 -25.65 -29.49
N GLU A 60 31.65 -26.45 -29.78
CA GLU A 60 32.36 -27.23 -28.77
C GLU A 60 33.41 -26.34 -28.06
N TYR A 61 33.20 -26.06 -26.77
CA TYR A 61 34.13 -25.30 -25.93
C TYR A 61 35.14 -26.23 -25.23
N GLN A 62 36.41 -25.85 -25.19
CA GLN A 62 37.38 -26.45 -24.26
C GLN A 62 37.29 -25.76 -22.90
N VAL A 63 36.86 -26.51 -21.88
CA VAL A 63 36.61 -25.99 -20.54
C VAL A 63 37.85 -26.18 -19.66
N ASN A 64 38.43 -25.07 -19.15
CA ASN A 64 39.52 -25.11 -18.17
C ASN A 64 39.00 -25.33 -16.74
N GLU A 65 39.88 -25.68 -15.80
CA GLU A 65 39.46 -25.96 -14.41
C GLU A 65 38.91 -24.73 -13.67
N GLU A 66 39.42 -23.54 -14.00
CA GLU A 66 38.94 -22.26 -13.46
C GLU A 66 37.47 -22.01 -13.84
N PHE A 67 37.12 -22.15 -15.12
CA PHE A 67 35.75 -22.03 -15.60
C PHE A 67 34.81 -23.03 -14.92
N LYS A 68 35.25 -24.27 -14.70
CA LYS A 68 34.44 -25.27 -13.98
C LYS A 68 34.16 -24.81 -12.55
N GLN A 69 35.18 -24.35 -11.83
CA GLN A 69 35.04 -23.89 -10.46
C GLN A 69 34.11 -22.67 -10.37
N ASP A 70 34.31 -21.69 -11.24
CA ASP A 70 33.47 -20.48 -11.28
C ASP A 70 32.02 -20.79 -11.65
N THR A 71 31.80 -21.71 -12.59
CA THR A 71 30.45 -22.13 -12.99
C THR A 71 29.74 -22.88 -11.87
N ILE A 72 30.43 -23.75 -11.14
CA ILE A 72 29.87 -24.45 -9.97
C ILE A 72 29.55 -23.44 -8.87
N GLN A 73 30.46 -22.49 -8.61
CA GLN A 73 30.21 -21.43 -7.65
C GLN A 73 28.99 -20.59 -8.03
N LEU A 74 28.83 -20.24 -9.32
CA LEU A 74 27.68 -19.49 -9.79
C LEU A 74 26.37 -20.29 -9.69
N ALA A 75 26.42 -21.59 -10.01
CA ALA A 75 25.29 -22.50 -9.85
C ALA A 75 24.82 -22.57 -8.39
N ASP A 76 25.76 -22.66 -7.44
CA ASP A 76 25.47 -22.64 -6.00
C ASP A 76 24.92 -21.27 -5.55
N LEU A 77 25.47 -20.16 -6.06
CA LEU A 77 25.05 -18.81 -5.68
C LEU A 77 23.62 -18.47 -6.14
N LEU A 78 23.26 -18.89 -7.35
CA LEU A 78 21.97 -18.57 -7.97
C LEU A 78 20.96 -19.72 -7.92
N ASP A 79 21.36 -20.88 -7.38
CA ASP A 79 20.58 -22.12 -7.40
C ASP A 79 20.07 -22.42 -8.82
N LEU A 80 21.02 -22.58 -9.74
CA LEU A 80 20.80 -22.83 -11.17
C LEU A 80 21.46 -24.16 -11.60
N ASP A 81 21.04 -24.67 -12.75
CA ASP A 81 21.76 -25.75 -13.42
C ASP A 81 23.16 -25.28 -13.87
N GLU A 82 24.14 -26.17 -13.83
CA GLU A 82 25.52 -25.84 -14.17
C GLU A 82 25.67 -25.40 -15.65
N ILE A 83 24.82 -25.89 -16.56
CA ILE A 83 24.85 -25.49 -17.97
C ILE A 83 24.29 -24.07 -18.12
N GLU A 84 23.19 -23.75 -17.44
CA GLU A 84 22.65 -22.38 -17.45
C GLU A 84 23.63 -21.40 -16.81
N SER A 85 24.30 -21.82 -15.74
CA SER A 85 25.38 -21.05 -15.10
C SER A 85 26.55 -20.82 -16.06
N ALA A 86 26.94 -21.83 -16.85
CA ALA A 86 27.99 -21.69 -17.85
C ALA A 86 27.61 -20.69 -18.95
N LYS A 87 26.35 -20.68 -19.41
CA LYS A 87 25.85 -19.72 -20.41
C LYS A 87 25.88 -18.28 -19.87
N LEU A 88 25.38 -18.09 -18.65
CA LEU A 88 25.42 -16.79 -17.94
C LEU A 88 26.86 -16.30 -17.80
N TYR A 89 27.77 -17.18 -17.37
CA TYR A 89 29.18 -16.86 -17.20
C TYR A 89 29.83 -16.46 -18.53
N LEU A 90 29.62 -17.22 -19.60
CA LEU A 90 30.14 -16.88 -20.93
C LEU A 90 29.61 -15.55 -21.44
N GLY A 91 28.32 -15.27 -21.21
CA GLY A 91 27.73 -13.97 -21.53
C GLY A 91 28.41 -12.83 -20.78
N ALA A 92 28.67 -13.03 -19.49
CA ALA A 92 29.23 -12.01 -18.60
C ALA A 92 30.70 -11.66 -18.87
N LEU A 93 31.46 -12.46 -19.64
CA LEU A 93 32.87 -12.22 -19.90
C LEU A 93 33.14 -10.91 -20.66
N GLU A 94 32.24 -10.54 -21.58
CA GLU A 94 32.34 -9.28 -22.33
C GLU A 94 32.07 -8.08 -21.40
N ASP A 95 30.99 -8.14 -20.63
CA ASP A 95 30.54 -7.05 -19.76
C ASP A 95 31.40 -6.89 -18.49
N ALA A 96 32.14 -7.93 -18.08
CA ALA A 96 33.00 -7.88 -16.90
C ALA A 96 34.09 -6.81 -17.02
N GLN A 97 34.59 -6.56 -18.23
CA GLN A 97 35.54 -5.49 -18.50
C GLN A 97 34.89 -4.11 -18.39
N GLU A 98 33.64 -3.98 -18.86
CA GLU A 98 32.91 -2.70 -18.84
C GLU A 98 32.49 -2.29 -17.42
N LEU A 99 32.11 -3.27 -16.60
CA LEU A 99 31.64 -3.06 -15.23
C LEU A 99 32.78 -2.94 -14.20
N ASP A 100 34.03 -3.22 -14.58
CA ASP A 100 35.18 -3.31 -13.66
C ASP A 100 34.89 -4.27 -12.48
N ARG A 101 34.39 -5.47 -12.82
CA ARG A 101 33.97 -6.52 -11.87
C ARG A 101 34.38 -7.90 -12.38
N GLY A 102 34.59 -8.84 -11.45
CA GLY A 102 34.89 -10.23 -11.80
C GLY A 102 33.71 -10.93 -12.52
N PRO A 103 33.97 -11.93 -13.39
CA PRO A 103 32.93 -12.59 -14.19
C PRO A 103 31.77 -13.18 -13.37
N ILE A 104 32.03 -13.72 -12.17
CA ILE A 104 30.99 -14.24 -11.27
C ILE A 104 30.04 -13.12 -10.84
N THR A 105 30.58 -12.00 -10.35
CA THR A 105 29.78 -10.84 -9.93
C THR A 105 28.95 -10.29 -11.09
N THR A 106 29.56 -10.15 -12.26
CA THR A 106 28.87 -9.71 -13.48
C THR A 106 27.75 -10.66 -13.90
N SER A 107 27.95 -11.97 -13.76
CA SER A 107 26.93 -12.98 -14.05
C SER A 107 25.72 -12.86 -13.13
N VAL A 108 25.96 -12.65 -11.82
CA VAL A 108 24.90 -12.43 -10.84
C VAL A 108 24.13 -11.15 -11.15
N ILE A 109 24.83 -10.04 -11.46
CA ILE A 109 24.20 -8.77 -11.84
C ILE A 109 23.26 -8.99 -13.04
N ARG A 110 23.76 -9.57 -14.13
CA ARG A 110 22.97 -9.83 -15.33
C ARG A 110 21.76 -10.73 -15.10
N PHE A 111 21.92 -11.77 -14.29
CA PHE A 111 20.81 -12.65 -13.93
C PHE A 111 19.68 -11.89 -13.25
N HIS A 112 20.02 -11.04 -12.28
CA HIS A 112 19.09 -10.24 -11.53
C HIS A 112 18.45 -9.12 -12.37
N GLU A 113 19.23 -8.44 -13.21
CA GLU A 113 18.73 -7.42 -14.13
C GLU A 113 17.73 -7.99 -15.13
N LYS A 114 18.06 -9.13 -15.76
CA LYS A 114 17.17 -9.80 -16.72
C LYS A 114 15.81 -10.09 -16.10
N ARG A 115 15.80 -10.62 -14.86
CA ARG A 115 14.57 -10.89 -14.12
C ARG A 115 13.81 -9.62 -13.77
N GLN A 116 14.50 -8.58 -13.30
CA GLN A 116 13.88 -7.31 -12.95
C GLN A 116 13.22 -6.65 -14.17
N PHE A 117 13.94 -6.53 -15.29
CA PHE A 117 13.38 -5.91 -16.50
C PHE A 117 12.25 -6.72 -17.13
N LEU A 118 12.32 -8.06 -17.06
CA LEU A 118 11.19 -8.91 -17.47
C LEU A 118 9.93 -8.58 -16.66
N LEU A 119 10.06 -8.48 -15.33
CA LEU A 119 8.94 -8.16 -14.45
C LEU A 119 8.42 -6.73 -14.64
N GLU A 120 9.29 -5.75 -14.85
CA GLU A 120 8.88 -4.37 -15.12
C GLU A 120 8.15 -4.24 -16.46
N CYS A 121 8.64 -4.92 -17.51
CA CYS A 121 7.93 -4.96 -18.79
C CYS A 121 6.56 -5.62 -18.66
N LEU A 122 6.48 -6.74 -17.93
CA LEU A 122 5.22 -7.43 -17.65
C LEU A 122 4.26 -6.53 -16.86
N ARG A 123 4.75 -5.86 -15.82
CA ARG A 123 3.98 -4.94 -14.98
C ARG A 123 3.37 -3.81 -15.79
N LEU A 124 4.16 -3.13 -16.62
CA LEU A 124 3.69 -2.06 -17.49
C LEU A 124 2.66 -2.57 -18.51
N THR A 125 2.91 -3.74 -19.10
CA THR A 125 1.99 -4.38 -20.06
C THR A 125 0.61 -4.64 -19.44
N ILE A 126 0.57 -5.23 -18.24
CA ILE A 126 -0.70 -5.53 -17.55
C ILE A 126 -1.34 -4.25 -17.01
N LYS A 127 -0.56 -3.29 -16.49
CA LYS A 127 -1.08 -1.98 -16.06
C LYS A 127 -1.82 -1.31 -17.21
N THR A 128 -1.20 -1.18 -18.38
CA THR A 128 -1.83 -0.54 -19.55
C THR A 128 -3.05 -1.30 -20.07
N ALA A 129 -3.07 -2.64 -19.93
CA ALA A 129 -4.25 -3.42 -20.27
C ALA A 129 -5.45 -3.19 -19.32
N THR A 130 -5.21 -2.66 -18.12
CA THR A 130 -6.22 -2.56 -17.05
C THR A 130 -6.54 -1.13 -16.62
N ASN A 131 -5.70 -0.16 -16.99
CA ASN A 131 -5.92 1.24 -16.66
C ASN A 131 -7.07 1.82 -17.49
N LEU A 132 -8.06 2.43 -16.82
CA LEU A 132 -9.23 2.99 -17.50
C LEU A 132 -8.94 4.35 -18.15
N ASP A 133 -7.92 5.07 -17.66
CA ASP A 133 -7.52 6.40 -18.13
C ASP A 133 -6.65 6.34 -19.40
N ASP A 134 -6.12 5.16 -19.74
CA ASP A 134 -5.31 4.96 -20.94
C ASP A 134 -6.17 4.96 -22.22
N ASP A 135 -5.57 5.32 -23.35
CA ASP A 135 -6.22 5.30 -24.66
C ASP A 135 -6.86 3.93 -24.97
N ALA A 136 -8.13 3.95 -25.39
CA ALA A 136 -8.93 2.74 -25.58
C ALA A 136 -8.34 1.78 -26.61
N GLY A 137 -7.73 2.30 -27.69
CA GLY A 137 -7.09 1.47 -28.71
C GLY A 137 -5.83 0.78 -28.17
N SER A 138 -5.01 1.52 -27.43
CA SER A 138 -3.82 0.99 -26.75
C SER A 138 -4.22 -0.09 -25.75
N ARG A 139 -5.21 0.19 -24.88
CA ARG A 139 -5.73 -0.76 -23.89
C ARG A 139 -6.19 -2.08 -24.51
N GLU A 140 -6.90 -2.04 -25.64
CA GLU A 140 -7.39 -3.25 -26.32
C GLU A 140 -6.24 -4.15 -26.82
N ILE A 141 -5.20 -3.54 -27.41
CA ILE A 141 -4.02 -4.28 -27.90
C ILE A 141 -3.27 -4.93 -26.74
N PHE A 142 -3.01 -4.18 -25.67
CA PHE A 142 -2.36 -4.71 -24.47
C PHE A 142 -3.19 -5.81 -23.81
N ALA A 143 -4.52 -5.68 -23.76
CA ALA A 143 -5.40 -6.72 -23.26
C ALA A 143 -5.29 -8.03 -24.08
N GLU A 144 -5.11 -7.95 -25.40
CA GLU A 144 -4.88 -9.13 -26.24
C GLU A 144 -3.51 -9.77 -25.96
N VAL A 145 -2.45 -8.97 -25.80
CA VAL A 145 -1.13 -9.48 -25.39
C VAL A 145 -1.22 -10.18 -24.03
N VAL A 146 -1.92 -9.60 -23.06
CA VAL A 146 -2.14 -10.20 -21.74
C VAL A 146 -2.91 -11.53 -21.86
N LYS A 147 -3.98 -11.61 -22.66
CA LYS A 147 -4.68 -12.89 -22.90
C LYS A 147 -3.76 -13.95 -23.50
N GLN A 148 -2.86 -13.57 -24.42
CA GLN A 148 -1.86 -14.48 -24.96
C GLN A 148 -0.87 -14.95 -23.88
N ILE A 149 -0.36 -14.05 -23.03
CA ILE A 149 0.51 -14.41 -21.90
C ILE A 149 -0.20 -15.39 -20.97
N LEU A 150 -1.44 -15.09 -20.59
CA LEU A 150 -2.26 -15.92 -19.69
C LEU A 150 -2.82 -17.19 -20.35
N GLN A 151 -2.58 -17.38 -21.64
CA GLN A 151 -3.06 -18.51 -22.45
C GLN A 151 -4.59 -18.71 -22.38
N ILE A 152 -5.35 -17.61 -22.28
CA ILE A 152 -6.81 -17.66 -22.20
C ILE A 152 -7.35 -18.10 -23.56
N LYS A 153 -7.93 -19.31 -23.61
CA LYS A 153 -8.61 -19.86 -24.79
C LYS A 153 -10.10 -19.93 -24.52
N ASP A 154 -10.91 -19.51 -25.50
CA ASP A 154 -12.38 -19.62 -25.46
C ASP A 154 -13.04 -18.99 -24.22
N GLY A 155 -12.42 -17.96 -23.62
CA GLY A 155 -12.93 -17.28 -22.43
C GLY A 155 -12.79 -18.05 -21.11
N ARG A 156 -12.02 -19.14 -21.06
CA ARG A 156 -11.75 -19.86 -19.81
C ARG A 156 -10.63 -19.19 -19.03
N HIS A 157 -10.92 -18.80 -17.79
CA HIS A 157 -9.99 -18.09 -16.90
C HIS A 157 -9.10 -19.02 -16.04
N ASP A 158 -9.25 -20.35 -16.13
CA ASP A 158 -8.48 -21.30 -15.30
C ASP A 158 -6.96 -21.12 -15.44
N THR A 159 -6.48 -20.83 -16.66
CA THR A 159 -5.06 -20.58 -16.93
C THR A 159 -4.59 -19.24 -16.36
N ALA A 160 -5.49 -18.26 -16.29
CA ALA A 160 -5.21 -16.96 -15.69
C ALA A 160 -5.08 -17.08 -14.15
N SER A 161 -5.99 -17.80 -13.50
CA SER A 161 -5.86 -18.15 -12.07
C SER A 161 -4.56 -18.90 -11.78
N ALA A 162 -4.19 -19.86 -12.61
CA ALA A 162 -2.93 -20.60 -12.45
C ALA A 162 -1.71 -19.68 -12.59
N TYR A 163 -1.71 -18.76 -13.55
CA TYR A 163 -0.63 -17.79 -13.73
C TYR A 163 -0.55 -16.78 -12.56
N TRP A 164 -1.69 -16.32 -12.05
CA TRP A 164 -1.72 -15.47 -10.87
C TRP A 164 -1.16 -16.20 -9.63
N ARG A 165 -1.55 -17.46 -9.40
CA ARG A 165 -0.97 -18.29 -8.32
C ARG A 165 0.54 -18.47 -8.50
N LYS A 166 1.00 -18.62 -9.74
CA LYS A 166 2.44 -18.68 -10.08
C LYS A 166 3.16 -17.40 -9.66
N CYS A 167 2.56 -16.22 -9.83
CA CYS A 167 3.13 -14.94 -9.35
C CYS A 167 3.28 -14.94 -7.82
N ILE A 168 2.24 -15.35 -7.09
CA ILE A 168 2.27 -15.43 -5.61
C ILE A 168 3.29 -16.47 -5.12
N SER A 169 3.41 -17.61 -5.80
CA SER A 169 4.44 -18.62 -5.52
C SER A 169 5.85 -18.08 -5.76
N ALA A 170 6.06 -17.34 -6.85
CA ALA A 170 7.35 -16.72 -7.15
C ALA A 170 7.76 -15.68 -6.09
N MET A 171 6.82 -14.90 -5.56
CA MET A 171 7.07 -14.04 -4.39
C MET A 171 7.54 -14.87 -3.19
N GLY A 172 6.86 -15.98 -2.90
CA GLY A 172 7.24 -16.91 -1.83
C GLY A 172 8.61 -17.55 -2.01
N ASP A 173 9.07 -17.77 -3.24
CA ASP A 173 10.42 -18.26 -3.52
C ASP A 173 11.48 -17.17 -3.35
N ILE A 174 11.17 -15.92 -3.69
CA ILE A 174 12.02 -14.77 -3.40
C ILE A 174 12.17 -14.58 -1.88
N GLU A 175 11.10 -14.72 -1.10
CA GLU A 175 11.15 -14.66 0.36
C GLU A 175 12.13 -15.68 0.95
N LYS A 176 12.08 -16.92 0.48
CA LYS A 176 13.03 -17.98 0.89
C LYS A 176 14.46 -17.59 0.53
N TRP A 177 14.67 -17.01 -0.64
CA TRP A 177 16.00 -16.59 -1.07
C TRP A 177 16.54 -15.42 -0.22
N LEU A 178 15.70 -14.42 0.09
CA LEU A 178 16.05 -13.33 1.01
C LEU A 178 16.45 -13.86 2.39
N GLN A 179 15.71 -14.85 2.91
CA GLN A 179 16.03 -15.51 4.18
C GLN A 179 17.39 -16.24 4.12
N GLN A 180 17.68 -16.96 3.04
CA GLN A 180 18.97 -17.62 2.84
C GLN A 180 20.14 -16.61 2.77
N LEU A 181 19.95 -15.48 2.09
CA LEU A 181 20.95 -14.41 2.04
C LEU A 181 21.18 -13.80 3.43
N ALA A 182 20.12 -13.59 4.22
CA ALA A 182 20.23 -13.10 5.58
C ALA A 182 21.00 -14.07 6.49
N GLU A 183 20.73 -15.37 6.39
CA GLU A 183 21.46 -16.43 7.13
C GLU A 183 22.93 -16.50 6.73
N LEU A 184 23.23 -16.36 5.44
CA LEU A 184 24.60 -16.32 4.93
C LEU A 184 25.36 -15.09 5.47
N ALA A 185 24.75 -13.91 5.43
CA ALA A 185 25.32 -12.69 5.98
C ALA A 185 25.60 -12.81 7.48
N GLN A 186 24.67 -13.39 8.25
CA GLN A 186 24.86 -13.65 9.69
C GLN A 186 26.02 -14.62 9.96
N LYS A 187 26.11 -15.74 9.23
CA LYS A 187 27.21 -16.71 9.37
C LYS A 187 28.57 -16.05 9.14
N LEU A 188 28.69 -15.19 8.12
CA LEU A 188 29.93 -14.49 7.80
C LEU A 188 30.30 -13.44 8.85
N SER A 189 29.31 -12.73 9.40
CA SER A 189 29.51 -11.80 10.51
C SER A 189 30.05 -12.51 11.76
N ILE A 190 29.59 -13.73 12.05
CA ILE A 190 30.05 -14.52 13.21
C ILE A 190 31.48 -15.04 12.99
N LEU A 191 31.83 -15.44 11.77
CA LEU A 191 33.14 -15.99 11.41
C LEU A 191 34.25 -14.91 11.30
N GLY A 192 33.91 -13.62 11.41
CA GLY A 192 34.87 -12.53 11.21
C GLY A 192 35.42 -12.44 9.78
N GLN A 193 34.74 -13.08 8.82
CA GLN A 193 35.09 -13.11 7.40
C GLN A 193 34.43 -11.95 6.62
N THR A 194 34.19 -10.82 7.27
CA THR A 194 33.66 -9.59 6.66
C THR A 194 34.68 -8.84 5.78
N ASN A 195 35.84 -9.44 5.51
CA ASN A 195 36.99 -8.76 4.90
C ASN A 195 36.97 -8.69 3.36
N SER A 196 36.07 -9.40 2.67
CA SER A 196 35.91 -9.25 1.21
C SER A 196 34.78 -8.28 0.90
N VAL A 197 35.15 -7.02 0.64
CA VAL A 197 34.23 -5.92 0.29
C VAL A 197 33.33 -6.31 -0.89
N ASP A 198 33.91 -6.92 -1.93
CA ASP A 198 33.20 -7.32 -3.14
C ASP A 198 32.06 -8.32 -2.87
N PHE A 199 32.23 -9.23 -1.91
CA PHE A 199 31.19 -10.20 -1.56
C PHE A 199 30.05 -9.56 -0.77
N VAL A 200 30.36 -8.62 0.13
CA VAL A 200 29.33 -7.88 0.88
C VAL A 200 28.51 -6.98 -0.06
N GLU A 201 29.18 -6.34 -1.03
CA GLU A 201 28.51 -5.57 -2.09
C GLU A 201 27.59 -6.46 -2.91
N LEU A 202 28.05 -7.65 -3.30
CA LEU A 202 27.25 -8.63 -4.05
C LEU A 202 26.01 -9.10 -3.28
N LEU A 203 26.13 -9.39 -1.98
CA LEU A 203 24.99 -9.75 -1.14
C LEU A 203 23.97 -8.60 -1.02
N SER A 204 24.45 -7.37 -0.84
CA SER A 204 23.61 -6.18 -0.76
C SER A 204 22.86 -5.93 -2.07
N TYR A 205 23.54 -6.10 -3.21
CA TYR A 205 22.95 -6.01 -4.54
C TYR A 205 21.86 -7.07 -4.74
N GLN A 206 22.15 -8.34 -4.46
CA GLN A 206 21.16 -9.43 -4.60
C GLN A 206 19.94 -9.19 -3.72
N ARG A 207 20.14 -8.80 -2.46
CA ARG A 207 19.05 -8.43 -1.55
C ARG A 207 18.19 -7.32 -2.17
N SER A 208 18.83 -6.30 -2.73
CA SER A 208 18.13 -5.16 -3.30
C SER A 208 17.33 -5.51 -4.54
N SER A 209 17.92 -6.25 -5.47
CA SER A 209 17.23 -6.74 -6.65
C SER A 209 16.06 -7.65 -6.28
N LEU A 210 16.22 -8.55 -5.30
CA LEU A 210 15.16 -9.46 -4.89
C LEU A 210 13.96 -8.73 -4.28
N VAL A 211 14.19 -7.70 -3.45
CA VAL A 211 13.10 -6.88 -2.92
C VAL A 211 12.35 -6.16 -4.05
N GLN A 212 13.06 -5.62 -5.04
CA GLN A 212 12.43 -4.99 -6.21
C GLN A 212 11.65 -6.00 -7.06
N GLN A 213 12.17 -7.21 -7.27
CA GLN A 213 11.44 -8.25 -8.01
C GLN A 213 10.16 -8.68 -7.25
N HIS A 214 10.22 -8.75 -5.92
CA HIS A 214 9.05 -9.03 -5.08
C HIS A 214 8.01 -7.91 -5.17
N GLU A 215 8.45 -6.65 -5.20
CA GLU A 215 7.60 -5.47 -5.43
C GLU A 215 6.88 -5.55 -6.78
N SER A 216 7.63 -5.80 -7.86
CA SER A 216 7.10 -5.90 -9.21
C SER A 216 6.08 -7.05 -9.34
N LEU A 217 6.34 -8.20 -8.71
CA LEU A 217 5.40 -9.31 -8.66
C LEU A 217 4.13 -8.99 -7.86
N GLY A 218 4.25 -8.27 -6.74
CA GLY A 218 3.11 -7.79 -5.97
C GLY A 218 2.22 -6.89 -6.81
N ALA A 219 2.81 -5.94 -7.54
CA ALA A 219 2.08 -5.06 -8.46
C ALA A 219 1.46 -5.82 -9.65
N VAL A 220 2.20 -6.76 -10.27
CA VAL A 220 1.67 -7.63 -11.33
C VAL A 220 0.44 -8.40 -10.84
N ALA A 221 0.52 -9.01 -9.64
CA ALA A 221 -0.59 -9.74 -9.04
C ALA A 221 -1.81 -8.84 -8.81
N SER A 222 -1.61 -7.59 -8.36
CA SER A 222 -2.68 -6.59 -8.21
C SER A 222 -3.33 -6.21 -9.53
N TYR A 223 -2.55 -5.90 -10.58
CA TYR A 223 -3.13 -5.55 -11.87
C TYR A 223 -3.90 -6.72 -12.50
N LEU A 224 -3.44 -7.96 -12.31
CA LEU A 224 -4.20 -9.14 -12.75
C LEU A 224 -5.56 -9.24 -12.04
N ILE A 225 -5.62 -8.91 -10.75
CA ILE A 225 -6.88 -8.85 -9.99
C ILE A 225 -7.79 -7.74 -10.54
N LYS A 226 -7.27 -6.53 -10.73
CA LYS A 226 -8.01 -5.40 -11.34
C LYS A 226 -8.54 -5.73 -12.73
N GLY A 227 -7.79 -6.52 -13.50
CA GLY A 227 -8.20 -7.03 -14.82
C GLY A 227 -9.24 -8.15 -14.80
N GLY A 228 -9.68 -8.62 -13.63
CA GLY A 228 -10.68 -9.68 -13.50
C GLY A 228 -10.15 -11.08 -13.84
N TYR A 229 -8.84 -11.31 -13.70
CA TYR A 229 -8.19 -12.57 -14.05
C TYR A 229 -8.12 -13.59 -12.89
N THR A 230 -8.75 -13.27 -11.76
CA THR A 230 -8.75 -14.07 -10.51
C THR A 230 -10.17 -14.49 -10.10
N SER A 231 -10.22 -15.57 -9.31
CA SER A 231 -11.44 -16.17 -8.76
C SER A 231 -11.50 -16.06 -7.23
N ALA A 232 -12.67 -16.35 -6.64
CA ALA A 232 -12.82 -16.38 -5.18
C ALA A 232 -11.88 -17.39 -4.50
N ASP A 233 -11.52 -18.48 -5.17
CA ASP A 233 -10.55 -19.46 -4.65
C ASP A 233 -9.12 -18.91 -4.64
N ASP A 234 -8.78 -18.03 -5.58
CA ASP A 234 -7.49 -17.34 -5.60
C ASP A 234 -7.37 -16.37 -4.41
N PHE A 235 -8.47 -15.70 -4.05
CA PHE A 235 -8.50 -14.87 -2.85
C PHE A 235 -8.35 -15.70 -1.57
N ARG A 236 -9.02 -16.87 -1.47
CA ARG A 236 -8.79 -17.80 -0.34
C ARG A 236 -7.33 -18.25 -0.27
N PHE A 237 -6.74 -18.57 -1.42
CA PHE A 237 -5.32 -18.92 -1.51
C PHE A 237 -4.43 -17.77 -1.01
N LEU A 238 -4.70 -16.52 -1.42
CA LEU A 238 -4.00 -15.35 -0.89
C LEU A 238 -4.08 -15.30 0.63
N CYS A 239 -5.28 -15.40 1.21
CA CYS A 239 -5.46 -15.38 2.65
C CYS A 239 -4.65 -16.47 3.37
N THR A 240 -4.51 -17.67 2.80
CA THR A 240 -3.67 -18.72 3.41
C THR A 240 -2.20 -18.32 3.49
N LYS A 241 -1.69 -17.58 2.50
CA LYS A 241 -0.33 -17.03 2.52
C LYS A 241 -0.19 -15.89 3.53
N LEU A 242 -1.14 -14.95 3.54
CA LEU A 242 -1.08 -13.76 4.40
C LEU A 242 -1.14 -14.09 5.90
N LYS A 243 -1.86 -15.15 6.29
CA LYS A 243 -1.91 -15.65 7.68
C LYS A 243 -0.54 -16.04 8.24
N LEU A 244 0.38 -16.44 7.38
CA LEU A 244 1.72 -16.90 7.73
C LEU A 244 2.73 -15.75 7.93
N LEU A 245 2.39 -14.53 7.49
CA LEU A 245 3.27 -13.37 7.67
C LEU A 245 3.31 -12.95 9.13
N ASP A 246 4.52 -12.85 9.68
CA ASP A 246 4.79 -12.64 11.11
C ASP A 246 5.56 -11.35 11.42
N LYS A 247 5.93 -10.58 10.40
CA LYS A 247 6.73 -9.34 10.52
C LYS A 247 6.09 -8.17 9.79
N HIS A 248 6.21 -6.98 10.40
CA HIS A 248 5.96 -5.70 9.73
C HIS A 248 7.23 -5.30 8.96
N ASP A 249 7.34 -5.79 7.72
CA ASP A 249 8.47 -5.53 6.84
C ASP A 249 8.00 -5.25 5.41
N ILE A 250 8.96 -4.96 4.53
CA ILE A 250 8.68 -4.62 3.13
C ILE A 250 8.02 -5.77 2.36
N VAL A 251 8.30 -7.02 2.74
CA VAL A 251 7.70 -8.22 2.13
C VAL A 251 6.20 -8.23 2.41
N LEU A 252 5.79 -8.00 3.65
CA LEU A 252 4.37 -7.87 3.99
C LEU A 252 3.71 -6.75 3.20
N VAL A 253 4.37 -5.60 3.07
CA VAL A 253 3.78 -4.44 2.39
C VAL A 253 3.50 -4.72 0.91
N HIS A 254 4.40 -5.45 0.23
CA HIS A 254 4.22 -5.83 -1.17
C HIS A 254 2.98 -6.71 -1.44
N TYR A 255 2.41 -7.34 -0.40
CA TYR A 255 1.16 -8.10 -0.50
C TYR A 255 -0.12 -7.26 -0.32
N ILE A 256 -0.03 -6.06 0.27
CA ILE A 256 -1.20 -5.26 0.62
C ILE A 256 -2.03 -4.89 -0.61
N PRO A 257 -1.45 -4.40 -1.72
CA PRO A 257 -2.24 -4.07 -2.90
C PRO A 257 -3.00 -5.27 -3.49
N ALA A 258 -2.44 -6.48 -3.45
CA ALA A 258 -3.12 -7.68 -3.95
C ALA A 258 -4.31 -8.03 -3.04
N LEU A 259 -4.16 -7.85 -1.71
CA LEU A 259 -5.25 -8.03 -0.77
C LEU A 259 -6.38 -7.02 -1.00
N THR A 260 -6.07 -5.73 -1.05
CA THR A 260 -7.10 -4.68 -1.22
C THR A 260 -7.78 -4.80 -2.58
N CYS A 261 -7.05 -5.07 -3.67
CA CYS A 261 -7.67 -5.30 -4.97
C CYS A 261 -8.63 -6.50 -4.94
N SER A 262 -8.27 -7.58 -4.23
CA SER A 262 -9.15 -8.76 -4.08
C SER A 262 -10.40 -8.41 -3.27
N ILE A 263 -10.24 -7.59 -2.22
CA ILE A 263 -11.35 -7.09 -1.41
C ILE A 263 -12.29 -6.24 -2.27
N THR A 264 -11.78 -5.33 -3.09
CA THR A 264 -12.61 -4.55 -4.02
C THR A 264 -13.30 -5.46 -5.04
N GLN A 265 -12.58 -6.41 -5.65
CA GLN A 265 -13.14 -7.32 -6.65
C GLN A 265 -14.30 -8.17 -6.10
N PHE A 266 -14.15 -8.75 -4.91
CA PHE A 266 -15.11 -9.72 -4.36
C PHE A 266 -16.02 -9.17 -3.25
N GLY A 267 -15.63 -8.08 -2.60
CA GLY A 267 -16.36 -7.45 -1.51
C GLY A 267 -17.23 -6.30 -1.99
N SER A 268 -16.72 -5.43 -2.87
CA SER A 268 -17.43 -4.22 -3.32
C SER A 268 -18.68 -4.55 -4.13
N SER A 269 -19.73 -3.72 -4.05
CA SER A 269 -20.93 -3.84 -4.91
C SER A 269 -20.65 -3.59 -6.39
N GLU A 270 -19.59 -2.84 -6.69
CA GLU A 270 -19.13 -2.54 -8.06
C GLU A 270 -18.13 -3.59 -8.58
N GLY A 271 -17.65 -4.46 -7.70
CA GLY A 271 -16.72 -5.54 -8.03
C GLY A 271 -17.36 -6.67 -8.83
N SER A 272 -16.53 -7.47 -9.51
CA SER A 272 -16.99 -8.57 -10.37
C SER A 272 -17.51 -9.80 -9.62
N GLY A 273 -17.35 -9.88 -8.30
CA GLY A 273 -17.79 -11.03 -7.49
C GLY A 273 -19.30 -11.15 -7.35
N THR A 274 -19.80 -12.38 -7.27
CA THR A 274 -21.22 -12.66 -6.96
C THR A 274 -21.53 -12.45 -5.47
N MET A 275 -22.81 -12.26 -5.13
CA MET A 275 -23.23 -12.15 -3.72
C MET A 275 -22.96 -13.44 -2.93
N GLU A 276 -23.11 -14.60 -3.57
CA GLU A 276 -22.83 -15.91 -2.98
C GLU A 276 -21.34 -16.06 -2.63
N GLU A 277 -20.45 -15.66 -3.53
CA GLU A 277 -19.01 -15.63 -3.28
C GLU A 277 -18.65 -14.66 -2.15
N ALA A 278 -19.19 -13.44 -2.20
CA ALA A 278 -18.96 -12.42 -1.17
C ALA A 278 -19.39 -12.92 0.23
N ARG A 279 -20.59 -13.52 0.36
CA ARG A 279 -21.06 -14.10 1.63
C ARG A 279 -20.21 -15.28 2.09
N SER A 280 -19.70 -16.09 1.16
CA SER A 280 -18.78 -17.19 1.49
C SER A 280 -17.44 -16.67 2.02
N LEU A 281 -16.85 -15.68 1.33
CA LEU A 281 -15.57 -15.07 1.69
C LEU A 281 -15.67 -14.27 2.99
N HIS A 282 -16.79 -13.58 3.23
CA HIS A 282 -17.05 -12.89 4.49
C HIS A 282 -16.91 -13.84 5.69
N LYS A 283 -17.50 -15.05 5.60
CA LYS A 283 -17.34 -16.09 6.62
C LYS A 283 -15.89 -16.50 6.80
N THR A 284 -15.13 -16.64 5.71
CA THR A 284 -13.70 -17.01 5.77
C THR A 284 -12.85 -15.95 6.47
N ILE A 285 -13.07 -14.67 6.17
CA ILE A 285 -12.28 -13.55 6.71
C ILE A 285 -12.63 -13.29 8.19
N VAL A 286 -13.91 -13.39 8.55
CA VAL A 286 -14.38 -13.21 9.93
C VAL A 286 -13.97 -14.40 10.82
N ALA A 287 -14.18 -15.64 10.36
CA ALA A 287 -13.89 -16.85 11.16
C ALA A 287 -12.40 -17.04 11.46
N ALA A 288 -11.52 -16.38 10.70
CA ALA A 288 -10.09 -16.43 10.94
C ALA A 288 -9.70 -15.99 12.36
N LYS A 289 -10.53 -15.22 13.08
CA LYS A 289 -10.22 -14.79 14.46
C LYS A 289 -10.13 -15.95 15.47
N ASP A 290 -10.94 -17.00 15.30
CA ASP A 290 -11.13 -18.03 16.34
C ASP A 290 -10.56 -19.40 15.97
N THR A 291 -10.61 -19.79 14.70
CA THR A 291 -10.25 -21.16 14.27
C THR A 291 -8.91 -21.27 13.57
N ASP A 292 -8.46 -20.19 12.91
CA ASP A 292 -7.24 -20.18 12.10
C ASP A 292 -6.65 -18.75 12.04
N PRO A 293 -6.06 -18.28 13.16
CA PRO A 293 -5.64 -16.90 13.36
C PRO A 293 -4.46 -16.52 12.49
N TRP A 294 -4.47 -15.28 12.02
CA TRP A 294 -3.32 -14.66 11.40
C TRP A 294 -2.25 -14.41 12.46
N THR A 295 -0.99 -14.62 12.09
CA THR A 295 0.13 -14.41 13.01
C THR A 295 0.22 -12.93 13.43
N LEU A 296 0.07 -12.00 12.49
CA LEU A 296 -0.06 -10.57 12.76
C LEU A 296 -1.52 -10.17 12.92
N ARG A 297 -1.94 -9.97 14.18
CA ARG A 297 -3.32 -9.63 14.53
C ARG A 297 -3.76 -8.27 14.02
N ASN A 298 -2.89 -7.26 14.10
CA ASN A 298 -3.18 -5.91 13.61
C ASN A 298 -3.34 -5.87 12.08
N PHE A 299 -2.59 -6.70 11.34
CA PHE A 299 -2.75 -6.86 9.90
C PHE A 299 -4.10 -7.52 9.56
N HIS A 300 -4.49 -8.58 10.28
CA HIS A 300 -5.82 -9.18 10.12
C HIS A 300 -6.94 -8.21 10.45
N ALA A 301 -6.79 -7.43 11.52
CA ALA A 301 -7.74 -6.39 11.88
C ALA A 301 -7.90 -5.34 10.77
N ALA A 302 -6.79 -4.91 10.15
CA ALA A 302 -6.82 -4.03 8.99
C ALA A 302 -7.55 -4.67 7.80
N ALA A 303 -7.20 -5.91 7.44
CA ALA A 303 -7.87 -6.66 6.38
C ALA A 303 -9.38 -6.82 6.62
N LEU A 304 -9.80 -7.01 7.88
CA LEU A 304 -11.20 -7.11 8.26
C LEU A 304 -11.94 -5.78 8.10
N VAL A 305 -11.34 -4.66 8.51
CA VAL A 305 -11.89 -3.31 8.30
C VAL A 305 -12.01 -2.99 6.81
N TRP A 306 -10.98 -3.32 6.01
CA TRP A 306 -11.01 -3.14 4.57
C TRP A 306 -12.13 -3.94 3.92
N TRP A 307 -12.26 -5.21 4.31
CA TRP A 307 -13.36 -6.06 3.85
C TRP A 307 -14.72 -5.50 4.23
N LEU A 308 -14.93 -5.10 5.49
CA LEU A 308 -16.22 -4.62 5.97
C LEU A 308 -16.65 -3.30 5.30
N ALA A 309 -15.71 -2.40 5.02
CA ALA A 309 -15.97 -1.15 4.31
C ALA A 309 -16.54 -1.42 2.90
N GLU A 310 -15.93 -2.33 2.15
CA GLU A 310 -16.35 -2.69 0.78
C GLU A 310 -17.60 -3.59 0.78
N TYR A 311 -17.59 -4.66 1.58
CA TYR A 311 -18.68 -5.62 1.68
C TYR A 311 -20.01 -4.99 2.11
N SER A 312 -19.97 -3.97 2.98
CA SER A 312 -21.19 -3.31 3.46
C SER A 312 -21.96 -2.62 2.34
N GLY A 313 -21.30 -2.19 1.24
CA GLY A 313 -21.96 -1.59 0.08
C GLY A 313 -22.98 -2.54 -0.56
N ARG A 314 -22.70 -3.84 -0.57
CA ARG A 314 -23.61 -4.89 -1.06
C ARG A 314 -24.87 -5.06 -0.21
N CYS A 315 -24.92 -4.48 0.98
CA CYS A 315 -26.02 -4.60 1.93
C CYS A 315 -26.92 -3.35 2.01
N ILE A 316 -26.61 -2.28 1.26
CA ILE A 316 -27.35 -1.01 1.29
C ILE A 316 -28.57 -1.05 0.36
N ASP A 317 -28.41 -1.64 -0.82
CA ASP A 317 -29.48 -1.68 -1.81
C ASP A 317 -30.46 -2.83 -1.56
N HIS A 318 -31.70 -2.46 -1.21
CA HIS A 318 -32.87 -3.32 -1.32
C HIS A 318 -33.19 -3.59 -2.80
N ALA A 319 -32.41 -4.45 -3.46
CA ALA A 319 -32.82 -4.94 -4.77
C ALA A 319 -34.20 -5.61 -4.62
N ILE A 320 -35.22 -5.05 -5.28
CA ILE A 320 -36.53 -5.67 -5.41
C ILE A 320 -36.30 -7.04 -6.07
N GLY A 321 -36.51 -8.12 -5.31
CA GLY A 321 -36.18 -9.49 -5.73
C GLY A 321 -34.85 -10.05 -5.20
N SER A 322 -34.24 -9.42 -4.20
CA SER A 322 -33.09 -9.99 -3.49
C SER A 322 -33.38 -11.44 -3.08
N PRO A 323 -32.52 -12.42 -3.41
CA PRO A 323 -32.77 -13.85 -3.20
C PRO A 323 -32.86 -14.27 -1.73
N VAL A 324 -32.71 -13.31 -0.82
CA VAL A 324 -32.52 -13.54 0.61
C VAL A 324 -33.79 -13.17 1.38
N GLN A 325 -34.82 -14.00 1.25
CA GLN A 325 -36.02 -13.89 2.09
C GLN A 325 -35.68 -14.29 3.53
N GLY A 326 -35.96 -13.41 4.50
CA GLY A 326 -35.89 -13.72 5.94
C GLY A 326 -34.62 -13.30 6.68
N ILE A 327 -33.79 -12.42 6.12
CA ILE A 327 -32.65 -11.81 6.83
C ILE A 327 -33.04 -10.47 7.44
N ASP A 328 -32.69 -10.28 8.71
CA ASP A 328 -32.80 -9.03 9.44
C ASP A 328 -31.61 -8.12 9.06
N VAL A 329 -31.87 -7.16 8.17
CA VAL A 329 -30.86 -6.26 7.60
C VAL A 329 -30.27 -5.35 8.68
N ASP A 330 -31.09 -4.90 9.62
CA ASP A 330 -30.65 -4.02 10.71
C ASP A 330 -29.73 -4.79 11.67
N ALA A 331 -30.07 -6.04 11.97
CA ALA A 331 -29.22 -6.92 12.78
C ALA A 331 -27.88 -7.23 12.10
N GLU A 332 -27.87 -7.55 10.80
CA GLU A 332 -26.61 -7.76 10.05
C GLU A 332 -25.78 -6.47 9.99
N ALA A 333 -26.40 -5.29 9.86
CA ALA A 333 -25.70 -4.01 9.87
C ALA A 333 -25.06 -3.71 11.23
N GLU A 334 -25.76 -3.95 12.34
CA GLU A 334 -25.20 -3.79 13.68
C GLU A 334 -24.09 -4.81 13.97
N GLU A 335 -24.21 -6.06 13.49
CA GLU A 335 -23.16 -7.06 13.58
C GLU A 335 -21.89 -6.60 12.86
N ARG A 336 -22.03 -6.13 11.60
CA ARG A 336 -20.90 -5.58 10.84
C ARG A 336 -20.28 -4.37 11.53
N SER A 337 -21.09 -3.45 12.04
CA SER A 337 -20.60 -2.28 12.77
C SER A 337 -19.85 -2.69 14.04
N THR A 338 -20.31 -3.72 14.76
CA THR A 338 -19.66 -4.23 15.96
C THR A 338 -18.33 -4.90 15.63
N LEU A 339 -18.30 -5.73 14.58
CA LEU A 339 -17.07 -6.35 14.09
C LEU A 339 -16.03 -5.29 13.67
N PHE A 340 -16.49 -4.23 12.98
CA PHE A 340 -15.64 -3.12 12.57
C PHE A 340 -15.00 -2.42 13.77
N MET A 341 -15.80 -2.02 14.76
CA MET A 341 -15.30 -1.35 15.97
C MET A 341 -14.33 -2.24 16.77
N ASN A 342 -14.60 -3.54 16.86
CA ASN A 342 -13.68 -4.48 17.48
C ASN A 342 -12.34 -4.57 16.73
N ALA A 343 -12.38 -4.58 15.40
CA ALA A 343 -11.17 -4.59 14.58
C ALA A 343 -10.36 -3.29 14.71
N LEU A 344 -11.02 -2.14 14.89
CA LEU A 344 -10.32 -0.88 15.22
C LEU A 344 -9.52 -1.03 16.52
N ASN A 345 -10.14 -1.59 17.57
CA ASN A 345 -9.48 -1.86 18.85
C ASN A 345 -8.34 -2.89 18.74
N ASP A 346 -8.43 -3.81 17.78
CA ASP A 346 -7.35 -4.75 17.46
C ASP A 346 -6.23 -4.12 16.59
N GLY A 347 -6.29 -2.81 16.32
CA GLY A 347 -5.21 -2.02 15.71
C GLY A 347 -5.33 -1.80 14.19
N ALA A 348 -6.51 -1.95 13.59
CA ALA A 348 -6.71 -1.85 12.14
C ALA A 348 -6.22 -0.53 11.52
N PHE A 349 -6.68 0.62 12.03
CA PHE A 349 -6.25 1.94 11.52
C PHE A 349 -4.85 2.32 11.99
N HIS A 350 -4.39 1.80 13.12
CA HIS A 350 -2.99 1.98 13.56
C HIS A 350 -2.02 1.31 12.57
N PHE A 351 -2.32 0.07 12.17
CA PHE A 351 -1.55 -0.63 11.13
C PHE A 351 -1.62 0.09 9.78
N THR A 352 -2.82 0.46 9.32
CA THR A 352 -3.02 1.13 8.02
C THR A 352 -2.27 2.46 7.95
N LEU A 353 -2.31 3.26 9.02
CA LEU A 353 -1.56 4.51 9.12
C LEU A 353 -0.05 4.27 9.20
N SER A 354 0.40 3.23 9.90
CA SER A 354 1.82 2.86 9.98
C SER A 354 2.39 2.54 8.60
N VAL A 355 1.68 1.70 7.82
CA VAL A 355 2.05 1.40 6.44
C VAL A 355 2.05 2.68 5.59
N SER A 356 1.03 3.53 5.71
CA SER A 356 0.94 4.77 4.92
C SER A 356 2.13 5.71 5.20
N ARG A 357 2.53 5.86 6.48
CA ARG A 357 3.73 6.61 6.89
C ARG A 357 5.01 6.01 6.30
N ASP A 358 5.14 4.68 6.38
CA ASP A 358 6.36 3.99 5.98
C ASP A 358 6.61 4.04 4.48
N ILE A 359 5.54 4.12 3.69
CA ILE A 359 5.58 4.03 2.23
C ILE A 359 5.55 5.38 1.54
N LYS A 360 4.89 6.39 2.12
CA LYS A 360 4.80 7.73 1.54
C LYS A 360 5.77 8.68 2.25
N PRO A 361 7.02 8.83 1.76
CA PRO A 361 8.01 9.69 2.39
C PRO A 361 7.53 11.15 2.36
N SER A 362 7.88 11.90 3.40
CA SER A 362 7.64 13.35 3.40
C SER A 362 8.65 14.02 2.46
N GLU A 363 8.17 14.70 1.42
CA GLU A 363 9.04 15.44 0.47
C GLU A 363 9.85 16.55 1.17
N TRP A 364 9.30 17.09 2.26
CA TRP A 364 9.93 18.10 3.09
C TRP A 364 9.66 17.82 4.57
N TYR A 365 10.51 18.39 5.43
CA TYR A 365 10.41 18.19 6.87
C TYR A 365 9.25 19.01 7.46
N ASP A 366 8.18 18.32 7.82
CA ASP A 366 7.00 18.88 8.48
C ASP A 366 6.94 18.42 9.96
N PRO A 367 7.46 19.22 10.91
CA PRO A 367 7.49 18.80 12.31
C PRO A 367 6.11 18.65 12.93
N ALA A 368 5.09 19.37 12.46
CA ALA A 368 3.73 19.29 12.99
C ALA A 368 3.08 17.96 12.61
N LYS A 369 3.10 17.62 11.31
CA LYS A 369 2.62 16.32 10.82
C LYS A 369 3.39 15.17 11.45
N LEU A 370 4.72 15.26 11.55
CA LEU A 370 5.55 14.21 12.17
C LEU A 370 5.19 13.98 13.64
N ASN A 371 4.99 15.05 14.42
CA ASN A 371 4.60 14.93 15.82
C ASN A 371 3.19 14.32 15.96
N LEU A 372 2.24 14.73 15.13
CA LEU A 372 0.89 14.18 15.12
C LEU A 372 0.88 12.69 14.75
N VAL A 373 1.61 12.31 13.69
CA VAL A 373 1.74 10.91 13.28
C VAL A 373 2.40 10.08 14.38
N ALA A 374 3.48 10.58 15.01
CA ALA A 374 4.15 9.90 16.11
C ALA A 374 3.23 9.73 17.33
N PHE A 375 2.42 10.74 17.64
CA PHE A 375 1.41 10.69 18.69
C PHE A 375 0.34 9.61 18.41
N LEU A 376 -0.20 9.57 17.19
CA LEU A 376 -1.26 8.63 16.80
C LEU A 376 -0.78 7.18 16.64
N LEU A 377 0.48 7.00 16.26
CA LEU A 377 1.11 5.71 16.03
C LEU A 377 1.90 5.17 17.23
N HIS A 378 1.79 5.76 18.42
CA HIS A 378 2.50 5.33 19.64
C HIS A 378 2.88 3.83 19.65
N GLU A 379 4.18 3.53 19.76
CA GLU A 379 4.76 2.15 19.74
C GLU A 379 4.53 1.33 18.45
N ALA A 380 4.17 1.95 17.32
CA ALA A 380 4.07 1.26 16.05
C ALA A 380 5.44 0.69 15.63
N PRO A 381 5.46 -0.54 15.07
CA PRO A 381 6.65 -1.03 14.41
C PRO A 381 7.02 -0.07 13.27
N LEU A 382 8.31 0.18 13.13
CA LEU A 382 8.87 0.86 11.97
C LEU A 382 9.37 -0.21 11.00
N LEU A 383 9.36 0.10 9.70
CA LEU A 383 10.18 -0.67 8.77
C LEU A 383 11.64 -0.67 9.26
N PRO A 384 12.38 -1.79 9.13
CA PRO A 384 13.82 -1.82 9.41
C PRO A 384 14.55 -0.67 8.70
N ALA A 385 15.51 -0.03 9.37
CA ALA A 385 16.19 1.16 8.87
C ALA A 385 16.96 0.92 7.55
N ASP A 386 17.30 -0.33 7.26
CA ASP A 386 17.97 -0.79 6.04
C ASP A 386 17.00 -1.32 4.98
N SER A 387 15.69 -1.11 5.18
CA SER A 387 14.65 -1.46 4.21
C SER A 387 14.79 -0.61 2.95
N ILE A 388 14.50 -1.24 1.82
CA ILE A 388 14.47 -0.59 0.54
C ILE A 388 13.05 -0.06 0.36
N LEU A 389 12.93 1.26 0.22
CA LEU A 389 11.63 1.90 0.04
C LEU A 389 11.04 1.48 -1.32
N PRO A 390 9.72 1.27 -1.40
CA PRO A 390 9.07 0.95 -2.68
C PRO A 390 9.23 2.09 -3.68
N SER A 391 9.21 1.71 -4.95
CA SER A 391 9.18 2.63 -6.08
C SER A 391 7.93 3.50 -6.11
N GLY A 392 7.98 4.61 -6.86
CA GLY A 392 6.84 5.53 -7.01
C GLY A 392 5.58 4.85 -7.52
N TYR A 393 5.68 3.95 -8.51
CA TYR A 393 4.49 3.27 -9.06
C TYR A 393 3.78 2.41 -8.00
N PHE A 394 4.53 1.85 -7.05
CA PHE A 394 3.97 1.01 -6.00
C PHE A 394 3.32 1.88 -4.92
N GLN A 395 3.92 3.02 -4.59
CA GLN A 395 3.32 4.03 -3.73
C GLN A 395 1.98 4.50 -4.30
N ASP A 396 1.94 4.83 -5.61
CA ASP A 396 0.72 5.24 -6.31
C ASP A 396 -0.36 4.14 -6.22
N LEU A 397 0.01 2.89 -6.54
CA LEU A 397 -0.90 1.76 -6.48
C LEU A 397 -1.48 1.56 -5.06
N LEU A 398 -0.65 1.67 -4.02
CA LEU A 398 -1.11 1.52 -2.64
C LEU A 398 -2.02 2.68 -2.21
N MET A 399 -1.69 3.91 -2.60
CA MET A 399 -2.49 5.09 -2.25
C MET A 399 -3.83 5.10 -2.99
N GLU A 400 -3.86 4.69 -4.27
CA GLU A 400 -5.10 4.47 -5.02
C GLU A 400 -6.04 3.51 -4.27
N GLN A 401 -5.50 2.41 -3.76
CA GLN A 401 -6.29 1.45 -2.97
C GLN A 401 -6.77 2.04 -1.63
N ASN A 402 -5.98 2.91 -0.99
CA ASN A 402 -6.42 3.63 0.20
C ASN A 402 -7.52 4.66 -0.13
N GLN A 403 -7.49 5.32 -1.29
CA GLN A 403 -8.55 6.23 -1.72
C GLN A 403 -9.88 5.47 -1.90
N ILE A 404 -9.85 4.33 -2.58
CA ILE A 404 -11.02 3.44 -2.75
C ILE A 404 -11.58 3.02 -1.39
N LEU A 405 -10.71 2.61 -0.46
CA LEU A 405 -11.10 2.23 0.89
C LEU A 405 -11.76 3.39 1.67
N VAL A 406 -11.20 4.59 1.56
CA VAL A 406 -11.73 5.80 2.20
C VAL A 406 -13.14 6.08 1.69
N ALA A 407 -13.33 6.08 0.37
CA ALA A 407 -14.62 6.29 -0.26
C ALA A 407 -15.63 5.20 0.17
N ALA A 408 -15.22 3.93 0.14
CA ALA A 408 -16.04 2.80 0.57
C ALA A 408 -16.47 2.93 2.04
N PHE A 409 -15.57 3.27 2.97
CA PHE A 409 -15.94 3.41 4.38
C PHE A 409 -16.93 4.56 4.61
N ILE A 410 -16.68 5.71 3.99
CA ILE A 410 -17.54 6.90 4.11
C ILE A 410 -18.94 6.63 3.52
N ALA A 411 -19.00 6.03 2.33
CA ALA A 411 -20.25 5.76 1.64
C ALA A 411 -21.03 4.59 2.26
N ASN A 412 -20.33 3.51 2.64
CA ASN A 412 -20.99 2.26 2.96
C ASN A 412 -21.25 2.04 4.46
N MET A 413 -20.54 2.74 5.34
CA MET A 413 -20.70 2.60 6.80
C MET A 413 -20.83 3.93 7.56
N PRO A 414 -21.67 4.89 7.10
CA PRO A 414 -21.78 6.21 7.73
C PRO A 414 -22.30 6.14 9.18
N ASP A 415 -23.11 5.16 9.54
CA ASP A 415 -23.59 4.97 10.92
C ASP A 415 -22.48 4.46 11.85
N THR A 416 -21.63 3.56 11.39
CA THR A 416 -20.44 3.10 12.13
C THR A 416 -19.48 4.26 12.38
N LEU A 417 -19.28 5.13 11.38
CA LEU A 417 -18.46 6.32 11.53
C LEU A 417 -19.05 7.32 12.55
N ARG A 418 -20.38 7.51 12.57
CA ARG A 418 -21.06 8.34 13.59
C ARG A 418 -20.93 7.72 14.99
N LYS A 419 -21.08 6.40 15.10
CA LYS A 419 -20.92 5.64 16.34
C LYS A 419 -19.49 5.80 16.88
N LEU A 420 -18.48 5.63 16.03
CA LEU A 420 -17.07 5.84 16.39
C LEU A 420 -16.84 7.23 17.01
N LYS A 421 -17.25 8.29 16.31
CA LYS A 421 -17.09 9.66 16.82
C LYS A 421 -17.80 9.86 18.17
N LEU A 422 -19.00 9.31 18.32
CA LEU A 422 -19.78 9.42 19.56
C LEU A 422 -19.10 8.70 20.73
N GLU A 423 -18.57 7.50 20.50
CA GLU A 423 -17.86 6.71 21.52
C GLU A 423 -16.56 7.40 21.95
N GLU A 424 -15.74 7.87 21.01
CA GLU A 424 -14.52 8.63 21.34
C GLU A 424 -14.83 9.93 22.09
N ASP A 425 -15.85 10.68 21.67
CA ASP A 425 -16.29 11.89 22.36
C ASP A 425 -16.77 11.59 23.79
N GLU A 426 -17.42 10.45 24.01
CA GLU A 426 -17.85 10.01 25.34
C GLU A 426 -16.66 9.58 26.21
N GLN A 427 -15.72 8.82 25.64
CA GLN A 427 -14.48 8.43 26.32
C GLN A 427 -13.70 9.68 26.78
N ARG A 428 -13.54 10.69 25.91
CA ARG A 428 -12.85 11.94 26.26
C ARG A 428 -13.59 12.72 27.36
N ARG A 429 -14.93 12.82 27.29
CA ARG A 429 -15.72 13.46 28.36
C ARG A 429 -15.56 12.75 29.71
N ASN A 430 -15.61 11.42 29.70
CA ASN A 430 -15.45 10.60 30.89
C ASN A 430 -14.04 10.75 31.48
N LEU A 431 -13.01 10.84 30.64
CA LEU A 431 -11.64 11.08 31.06
C LEU A 431 -11.49 12.45 31.74
N HIS A 432 -12.00 13.52 31.12
CA HIS A 432 -11.96 14.86 31.73
C HIS A 432 -12.75 14.96 33.04
N SER A 433 -13.80 14.15 33.22
CA SER A 433 -14.53 14.08 34.50
C SER A 433 -13.74 13.39 35.63
N ARG A 434 -12.79 12.51 35.28
CA ARG A 434 -11.93 11.77 36.21
C ARG A 434 -10.54 12.39 36.21
N PHE A 435 -10.40 13.59 36.78
CA PHE A 435 -9.10 14.24 36.98
C PHE A 435 -8.10 13.30 37.66
N GLN A 436 -7.22 12.66 36.89
CA GLN A 436 -5.98 12.06 37.38
C GLN A 436 -4.81 12.93 36.94
N PRO A 437 -4.25 13.77 37.82
CA PRO A 437 -3.02 14.47 37.55
C PRO A 437 -1.88 13.45 37.48
N GLY A 438 -1.33 13.22 36.29
CA GLY A 438 -0.06 12.50 36.13
C GLY A 438 -0.12 11.09 35.51
N GLY A 439 -1.25 10.65 34.96
CA GLY A 439 -1.30 9.43 34.14
C GLY A 439 -1.31 9.76 32.64
N THR A 440 -0.39 9.19 31.85
CA THR A 440 -0.52 9.12 30.38
C THR A 440 -1.75 8.28 30.07
N THR A 441 -2.91 8.92 29.97
CA THR A 441 -4.17 8.20 29.80
C THR A 441 -4.40 7.99 28.31
N HIS A 442 -4.05 6.81 27.82
CA HIS A 442 -4.32 6.40 26.44
C HIS A 442 -5.83 6.22 26.26
N TYR A 443 -6.43 7.04 25.40
CA TYR A 443 -7.76 6.83 24.84
C TYR A 443 -7.61 6.60 23.34
N GLU A 444 -8.57 5.91 22.74
CA GLU A 444 -8.47 5.55 21.33
C GLU A 444 -8.71 6.76 20.43
N LEU A 445 -7.91 6.85 19.36
CA LEU A 445 -7.87 7.95 18.40
C LEU A 445 -8.03 7.38 16.99
N HIS A 446 -9.04 6.53 16.80
CA HIS A 446 -9.24 5.83 15.54
C HIS A 446 -9.75 6.79 14.46
N LEU A 447 -10.60 7.75 14.81
CA LEU A 447 -11.07 8.75 13.86
C LEU A 447 -9.93 9.65 13.39
N GLU A 448 -9.03 10.07 14.29
CA GLU A 448 -7.85 10.87 13.93
C GLU A 448 -6.89 10.08 13.03
N ARG A 449 -6.68 8.78 13.32
CA ARG A 449 -5.92 7.88 12.44
C ARG A 449 -6.56 7.78 11.06
N PHE A 450 -7.89 7.66 11.00
CA PHE A 450 -8.62 7.64 9.72
C PHE A 450 -8.41 8.94 8.94
N LEU A 451 -8.54 10.11 9.58
CA LEU A 451 -8.29 11.41 8.92
C LEU A 451 -6.87 11.51 8.36
N LEU A 452 -5.85 10.97 9.06
CA LEU A 452 -4.49 10.91 8.52
C LEU A 452 -4.30 9.87 7.42
N ILE A 453 -5.04 8.75 7.44
CA ILE A 453 -5.06 7.82 6.31
C ILE A 453 -5.61 8.52 5.06
N VAL A 454 -6.69 9.30 5.19
CA VAL A 454 -7.17 10.16 4.10
C VAL A 454 -6.07 11.14 3.66
N SER A 455 -5.38 11.77 4.62
CA SER A 455 -4.28 12.69 4.32
C SER A 455 -3.19 12.05 3.46
N TYR A 456 -2.72 10.86 3.82
CA TYR A 456 -1.73 10.13 3.03
C TYR A 456 -2.28 9.66 1.68
N ALA A 457 -3.52 9.20 1.62
CA ALA A 457 -4.14 8.70 0.40
C ALA A 457 -4.25 9.78 -0.70
N PHE A 458 -4.57 11.02 -0.33
CA PHE A 458 -4.81 12.12 -1.28
C PHE A 458 -3.65 13.13 -1.42
N GLN A 459 -2.60 13.03 -0.60
CA GLN A 459 -1.42 13.89 -0.74
C GLN A 459 -0.78 13.73 -2.14
N GLY A 460 -0.52 14.82 -2.85
CA GLY A 460 0.05 14.80 -4.20
C GLY A 460 -0.93 14.39 -5.30
N CYS A 461 -2.20 14.17 -4.98
CA CYS A 461 -3.23 13.63 -5.88
C CYS A 461 -4.41 14.62 -6.01
N PRO A 462 -4.18 15.81 -6.62
CA PRO A 462 -5.20 16.87 -6.67
C PRO A 462 -6.41 16.50 -7.52
N GLU A 463 -6.24 15.67 -8.55
CA GLU A 463 -7.31 15.25 -9.46
C GLU A 463 -8.29 14.31 -8.74
N GLU A 464 -7.77 13.35 -7.98
CA GLU A 464 -8.57 12.45 -7.15
C GLU A 464 -9.23 13.20 -5.98
N ALA A 465 -8.56 14.21 -5.43
CA ALA A 465 -9.12 15.04 -4.37
C ALA A 465 -10.33 15.88 -4.81
N GLU A 466 -10.54 16.10 -6.12
CA GLU A 466 -11.72 16.82 -6.62
C GLU A 466 -13.05 16.14 -6.25
N GLU A 467 -13.05 14.84 -6.00
CA GLU A 467 -14.24 14.09 -5.60
C GLU A 467 -14.82 14.57 -4.25
N PHE A 468 -13.96 15.12 -3.36
CA PHE A 468 -14.44 15.75 -2.12
C PHE A 468 -15.20 17.05 -2.35
N TRP A 469 -15.05 17.70 -3.50
CA TRP A 469 -15.52 19.06 -3.74
C TRP A 469 -16.56 19.17 -4.86
N SER A 470 -16.51 18.27 -5.83
CA SER A 470 -17.27 18.33 -7.07
C SER A 470 -18.78 18.14 -6.88
N ASP A 471 -19.20 17.29 -5.94
CA ASP A 471 -20.61 17.04 -5.60
C ASP A 471 -20.94 17.46 -4.15
N PRO A 472 -21.59 18.63 -3.94
CA PRO A 472 -22.01 19.08 -2.62
C PRO A 472 -23.05 18.20 -1.92
N ASP A 473 -23.79 17.36 -2.66
CA ASP A 473 -24.74 16.40 -2.10
C ASP A 473 -24.11 14.99 -1.95
N GLY A 474 -22.86 14.82 -2.41
CA GLY A 474 -22.12 13.58 -2.39
C GLY A 474 -21.62 13.17 -1.00
N ASN A 475 -21.33 11.87 -0.84
CA ASN A 475 -20.93 11.28 0.44
C ASN A 475 -19.62 11.90 0.99
N LEU A 476 -18.63 12.17 0.13
CA LEU A 476 -17.34 12.74 0.54
C LEU A 476 -17.46 14.19 1.01
N PHE A 477 -18.19 15.04 0.30
CA PHE A 477 -18.46 16.41 0.77
C PHE A 477 -19.31 16.41 2.04
N GLY A 478 -20.31 15.52 2.13
CA GLY A 478 -21.10 15.30 3.34
C GLY A 478 -20.24 14.88 4.54
N PHE A 479 -19.26 14.00 4.32
CA PHE A 479 -18.25 13.63 5.31
C PHE A 479 -17.42 14.83 5.74
N LEU A 480 -16.94 15.66 4.80
CA LEU A 480 -16.17 16.86 5.11
C LEU A 480 -16.95 17.83 6.02
N LEU A 481 -18.23 18.08 5.71
CA LEU A 481 -19.14 18.88 6.54
C LEU A 481 -19.39 18.27 7.92
N TRP A 482 -19.42 16.95 8.03
CA TRP A 482 -19.59 16.24 9.30
C TRP A 482 -18.30 16.26 10.14
N ALA A 483 -17.16 16.07 9.49
CA ALA A 483 -15.83 16.02 10.08
C ALA A 483 -15.32 17.41 10.49
N SER A 484 -15.88 18.51 9.98
CA SER A 484 -15.52 19.86 10.44
C SER A 484 -16.24 20.31 11.73
N LYS A 485 -17.29 19.61 12.15
CA LYS A 485 -18.14 19.99 13.30
C LYS A 485 -17.68 19.35 14.60
N ARG A 486 -17.68 20.10 15.71
CA ARG A 486 -17.46 19.59 17.09
C ARG A 486 -16.20 18.72 17.20
N GLN A 487 -15.05 19.36 17.22
CA GLN A 487 -13.75 18.72 17.16
C GLN A 487 -13.03 18.85 18.51
N SER A 488 -12.39 17.77 18.97
CA SER A 488 -11.37 17.82 20.02
C SER A 488 -10.06 18.34 19.44
N THR A 489 -9.13 18.78 20.27
CA THR A 489 -7.83 19.33 19.84
C THR A 489 -7.06 18.40 18.88
N PRO A 490 -6.88 17.09 19.15
CA PRO A 490 -6.21 16.19 18.21
C PRO A 490 -6.97 16.00 16.91
N ARG A 491 -8.30 16.06 16.97
CA ARG A 491 -9.15 15.89 15.79
C ARG A 491 -9.16 17.10 14.88
N VAL A 492 -9.08 18.32 15.44
CA VAL A 492 -8.84 19.54 14.65
C VAL A 492 -7.51 19.41 13.92
N ALA A 493 -6.43 19.00 14.60
CA ALA A 493 -5.12 18.84 13.98
C ALA A 493 -5.16 17.83 12.82
N ALA A 494 -5.74 16.63 13.05
CA ALA A 494 -5.89 15.61 12.01
C ALA A 494 -6.81 16.05 10.86
N PHE A 495 -7.88 16.78 11.15
CA PHE A 495 -8.77 17.34 10.13
C PHE A 495 -8.06 18.40 9.28
N CYS A 496 -7.24 19.27 9.87
CA CYS A 496 -6.45 20.26 9.14
C CYS A 496 -5.40 19.59 8.24
N GLU A 497 -4.75 18.52 8.71
CA GLU A 497 -3.82 17.73 7.90
C GLU A 497 -4.51 17.02 6.72
N MET A 498 -5.71 16.48 6.95
CA MET A 498 -6.55 15.95 5.87
C MET A 498 -6.93 17.06 4.90
N LEU A 499 -7.48 18.17 5.39
CA LEU A 499 -7.91 19.30 4.57
C LEU A 499 -6.77 19.83 3.71
N ARG A 500 -5.55 19.93 4.26
CA ARG A 500 -4.36 20.32 3.50
C ARG A 500 -4.15 19.44 2.28
N SER A 501 -4.13 18.11 2.45
CA SER A 501 -3.87 17.17 1.35
C SER A 501 -4.94 17.22 0.26
N ILE A 502 -6.22 17.35 0.61
CA ILE A 502 -7.32 17.44 -0.36
C ILE A 502 -7.50 18.86 -0.92
N SER A 503 -6.63 19.81 -0.55
CA SER A 503 -6.64 21.19 -1.04
C SER A 503 -5.45 21.50 -1.95
N GLU A 504 -4.69 20.48 -2.36
CA GLU A 504 -3.59 20.63 -3.32
C GLU A 504 -4.16 20.90 -4.73
N GLY A 505 -3.52 21.78 -5.51
CA GLY A 505 -4.05 22.25 -6.79
C GLY A 505 -4.91 23.51 -6.68
N GLU A 506 -5.04 24.26 -7.79
CA GLU A 506 -5.68 25.58 -7.78
C GLU A 506 -7.19 25.50 -7.44
N ASP A 507 -7.90 24.56 -8.04
CA ASP A 507 -9.35 24.43 -7.88
C ASP A 507 -9.72 23.89 -6.49
N CYS A 508 -9.06 22.82 -6.04
CA CYS A 508 -9.18 22.28 -4.68
C CYS A 508 -8.86 23.32 -3.60
N ALA A 509 -7.77 24.09 -3.74
CA ALA A 509 -7.47 25.18 -2.82
C ALA A 509 -8.59 26.24 -2.77
N ARG A 510 -9.18 26.56 -3.93
CA ARG A 510 -10.28 27.53 -4.02
C ARG A 510 -11.56 27.01 -3.35
N TRP A 511 -11.89 25.73 -3.52
CA TRP A 511 -13.03 25.11 -2.84
C TRP A 511 -12.83 25.03 -1.34
N ALA A 512 -11.65 24.60 -0.88
CA ALA A 512 -11.31 24.57 0.54
C ALA A 512 -11.36 25.96 1.19
N HIS A 513 -10.87 27.00 0.49
CA HIS A 513 -10.97 28.37 0.97
C HIS A 513 -12.45 28.80 1.13
N ARG A 514 -13.31 28.49 0.15
CA ARG A 514 -14.75 28.77 0.24
C ARG A 514 -15.43 28.00 1.37
N PHE A 515 -15.08 26.73 1.55
CA PHE A 515 -15.56 25.88 2.63
C PHE A 515 -15.27 26.50 4.01
N LEU A 516 -14.06 27.04 4.22
CA LEU A 516 -13.68 27.70 5.46
C LEU A 516 -14.24 29.13 5.64
N LEU A 517 -14.71 29.77 4.57
CA LEU A 517 -15.42 31.05 4.63
C LEU A 517 -16.89 30.88 5.05
N ASP A 518 -17.50 29.74 4.75
CA ASP A 518 -18.91 29.51 5.07
C ASP A 518 -19.08 29.31 6.59
N GLU A 519 -19.49 30.39 7.28
CA GLU A 519 -19.82 30.37 8.72
C GLU A 519 -21.13 29.63 9.04
N GLY A 520 -21.68 28.89 8.07
CA GLY A 520 -22.99 28.26 8.18
C GLY A 520 -24.09 29.30 8.03
N SER A 521 -24.29 29.81 6.81
CA SER A 521 -25.39 30.73 6.52
C SER A 521 -26.61 30.07 5.85
N THR A 522 -27.53 29.63 6.72
CA THR A 522 -29.01 29.79 6.61
C THR A 522 -29.81 29.11 5.49
N ALA A 523 -30.53 28.04 5.86
CA ALA A 523 -31.94 27.87 5.50
C ALA A 523 -32.71 27.17 6.63
N SER A 524 -33.74 27.83 7.15
CA SER A 524 -34.64 27.41 8.25
C SER A 524 -34.08 27.54 9.67
N GLY A 525 -34.60 28.54 10.38
CA GLY A 525 -34.35 28.75 11.79
C GLY A 525 -34.97 27.63 12.62
N ARG A 526 -34.12 26.78 13.21
CA ARG A 526 -34.23 26.15 14.55
C ARG A 526 -33.23 25.01 14.65
N SER A 527 -31.96 25.32 14.92
CA SER A 527 -31.13 24.44 15.75
C SER A 527 -29.91 25.20 16.27
N ARG A 528 -29.45 24.84 17.47
CA ARG A 528 -28.32 25.47 18.16
C ARG A 528 -27.06 25.48 17.29
N ARG A 529 -26.31 26.59 17.34
CA ARG A 529 -24.95 26.77 16.79
C ARG A 529 -24.11 25.51 16.95
N ASN A 530 -23.94 24.74 15.88
CA ASN A 530 -22.87 23.75 15.77
C ASN A 530 -21.75 24.45 15.01
N THR A 531 -20.73 24.93 15.71
CA THR A 531 -19.55 25.57 15.11
C THR A 531 -18.77 24.53 14.29
N SER A 532 -18.79 24.68 12.98
CA SER A 532 -17.85 24.03 12.05
C SER A 532 -16.55 24.82 12.04
N LEU A 533 -15.42 24.16 11.78
CA LEU A 533 -14.15 24.84 11.55
C LEU A 533 -14.31 25.89 10.43
N SER A 534 -13.85 27.11 10.67
CA SER A 534 -13.87 28.23 9.73
C SER A 534 -12.65 29.11 9.92
N TRP A 535 -12.36 29.98 8.95
CA TRP A 535 -11.28 30.97 9.09
C TRP A 535 -11.45 31.82 10.36
N ALA A 536 -12.68 32.21 10.70
CA ALA A 536 -12.95 32.97 11.91
C ALA A 536 -12.54 32.22 13.18
N ILE A 537 -12.83 30.91 13.28
CA ILE A 537 -12.41 30.09 14.42
C ILE A 537 -10.89 29.98 14.46
N ILE A 538 -10.25 29.68 13.33
CA ILE A 538 -8.78 29.55 13.25
C ILE A 538 -8.09 30.83 13.72
N PHE A 539 -8.49 32.00 13.21
CA PHE A 539 -7.90 33.27 13.62
C PHE A 539 -8.20 33.64 15.08
N ASN A 540 -9.38 33.26 15.61
CA ASN A 540 -9.70 33.47 17.02
C ASN A 540 -8.81 32.63 17.94
N GLU A 541 -8.58 31.36 17.62
CA GLU A 541 -7.67 30.49 18.37
C GLU A 541 -6.23 31.01 18.32
N LEU A 542 -5.73 31.39 17.13
CA LEU A 542 -4.40 31.99 16.99
C LEU A 542 -4.24 33.24 17.87
N ASN A 543 -5.24 34.12 17.89
CA ASN A 543 -5.23 35.32 18.74
C ASN A 543 -5.26 34.98 20.23
N PHE A 544 -6.04 33.98 20.63
CA PHE A 544 -6.10 33.50 22.01
C PHE A 544 -4.73 32.98 22.48
N PHE A 545 -4.10 32.09 21.72
CA PHE A 545 -2.79 31.54 22.06
C PHE A 545 -1.67 32.59 21.97
N ALA A 546 -1.69 33.48 20.99
CA ALA A 546 -0.72 34.57 20.89
C ALA A 546 -0.79 35.51 22.12
N SER A 547 -1.99 35.80 22.62
CA SER A 547 -2.19 36.62 23.83
C SER A 547 -1.65 35.89 25.07
N ASN A 548 -1.98 34.61 25.23
CA ASN A 548 -1.55 33.80 26.39
C ASN A 548 -0.04 33.55 26.44
N ILE A 549 0.64 33.46 25.29
CA ILE A 549 2.11 33.32 25.24
C ILE A 549 2.79 34.62 25.68
N ASN A 550 2.23 35.78 25.30
CA ASN A 550 2.77 37.10 25.64
C ASN A 550 2.48 37.52 27.09
N ASP A 551 1.39 37.03 27.69
CA ASP A 551 0.97 37.35 29.06
C ASP A 551 1.66 36.51 30.15
N LYS A 552 2.72 35.75 29.84
CA LYS A 552 3.55 35.11 30.87
C LYS A 552 4.09 36.17 31.84
N PRO A 553 3.69 36.19 33.12
CA PRO A 553 4.23 37.15 34.08
C PRO A 553 5.73 36.89 34.25
N ALA A 554 6.52 37.96 34.39
CA ALA A 554 7.90 37.85 34.85
C ALA A 554 7.96 37.01 36.14
N ALA A 555 8.98 36.15 36.24
CA ALA A 555 9.15 35.16 37.30
C ALA A 555 8.65 35.65 38.67
N PRO A 556 7.78 34.89 39.37
CA PRO A 556 7.21 35.36 40.63
C PRO A 556 8.33 35.51 41.67
N GLN A 557 8.52 36.74 42.17
CA GLN A 557 9.20 36.94 43.44
C GLN A 557 8.41 36.19 44.52
N ALA A 558 9.12 35.38 45.29
CA ALA A 558 8.57 34.50 46.32
C ALA A 558 7.62 35.24 47.27
N ALA A 559 6.31 35.06 47.08
CA ALA A 559 5.29 35.40 48.05
C ALA A 559 4.26 34.26 48.09
N HIS A 560 4.24 33.55 49.22
CA HIS A 560 3.29 32.49 49.51
C HIS A 560 1.87 33.05 49.61
N GLN A 561 0.97 32.61 48.72
CA GLN A 561 -0.47 32.52 49.00
C GLN A 561 -1.02 31.21 48.41
N PRO A 562 -1.63 30.34 49.24
CA PRO A 562 -2.27 29.13 48.75
C PRO A 562 -3.75 29.44 48.44
N GLY A 563 -4.11 29.36 47.16
CA GLY A 563 -5.51 29.40 46.73
C GLY A 563 -5.70 30.02 45.35
N ASN A 564 -6.15 29.19 44.40
CA ASN A 564 -6.79 29.57 43.14
C ASN A 564 -5.95 30.00 41.91
N ALA A 565 -4.63 29.85 41.87
CA ALA A 565 -3.84 30.23 40.68
C ALA A 565 -3.45 29.07 39.72
N LEU A 566 -3.82 27.82 40.02
CA LEU A 566 -3.40 26.64 39.22
C LEU A 566 -4.48 26.09 38.28
N ALA A 567 -5.71 26.61 38.31
CA ALA A 567 -6.82 26.08 37.50
C ALA A 567 -6.90 26.67 36.08
N ASP A 568 -6.39 27.90 35.87
CA ASP A 568 -6.58 28.63 34.60
C ASP A 568 -5.37 28.56 33.63
N GLN A 569 -4.32 27.78 33.96
CA GLN A 569 -3.12 27.64 33.11
C GLN A 569 -2.87 26.19 32.66
N ILE A 570 -3.92 25.49 32.24
CA ILE A 570 -3.76 24.18 31.60
C ILE A 570 -4.13 24.35 30.12
N ALA A 571 -3.17 24.83 29.32
CA ALA A 571 -3.21 24.50 27.90
C ALA A 571 -3.17 22.97 27.82
N GLU A 572 -4.13 22.35 27.12
CA GLU A 572 -4.08 20.90 26.89
C GLU A 572 -2.71 20.57 26.27
N PRO A 573 -2.06 19.46 26.65
CA PRO A 573 -0.74 19.10 26.12
C PRO A 573 -0.75 18.98 24.58
N GLU A 574 -1.92 18.67 24.02
CA GLU A 574 -2.21 18.54 22.59
C GLU A 574 -2.36 19.91 21.87
N SER A 575 -2.49 21.03 22.60
CA SER A 575 -2.73 22.36 22.01
C SER A 575 -1.59 22.83 21.11
N ALA A 576 -0.35 22.47 21.46
CA ALA A 576 0.83 22.81 20.65
C ALA A 576 0.91 22.01 19.35
N MET A 577 0.16 20.90 19.23
CA MET A 577 0.07 20.09 18.02
C MET A 577 -1.03 20.60 17.06
N MET A 578 -2.01 21.33 17.60
CA MET A 578 -3.09 21.96 16.81
C MET A 578 -2.66 23.28 16.16
N LEU A 579 -1.78 24.04 16.82
CA LEU A 579 -1.20 25.30 16.32
C LEU A 579 -0.04 25.03 15.37
#